data_AF-A0A7S1A097-F1
#
_entry.id   AF-A0A7S1A097-F1
#
_cell.length_a   1.000
_cell.length_b   1.000
_cell.length_c   1.000
_cell.angle_alpha   90.00
_cell.angle_beta   90.00
_cell.angle_gamma   90.00
#
_symmetry.space_group_name_H-M   'P 1'
#
loop_
_entity.id
_entity.type
_entity.pdbx_description
1 polymer ?
#
loop_
_entity_poly.entity_id
_entity_poly.type
_entity_poly.pdbx_seq_one_letter_code
_entity_poly.pdbx_strand_id
1 'polypeptide(L)'
;WSSDVCQQKEPHIRMPCCGREGSAGGCCRRCIEIICEQARGVGRCPSCRQYITVDGIGVVQVTHAQGNCRVCRQMKTIVLGGMCDECALGARFRLHYECQKCSRVQVIPHPMWRYQPRPTSFGAKTWVCHQGCRDYTCWRVTEQDAALVPDFDCPESWGRREEWLARVRRQREQERDGGASPRPHASGGECAVQ
;
A
#
# COMPACT_ATOMS: atom_id res chain seq x y z
N TRP A 1 9.20 13.89 4.85
CA TRP A 1 8.07 13.95 3.91
C TRP A 1 7.43 15.30 4.16
N SER A 2 7.39 16.17 3.14
CA SER A 2 6.90 17.56 3.28
C SER A 2 5.43 17.58 3.68
N SER A 3 5.03 18.62 4.41
CA SER A 3 3.69 18.87 4.96
C SER A 3 2.58 19.12 3.90
N ASP A 4 2.83 18.82 2.62
CA ASP A 4 2.03 19.26 1.47
C ASP A 4 1.07 18.19 0.91
N VAL A 5 0.62 17.23 1.72
CA VAL A 5 -0.38 16.24 1.27
C VAL A 5 -1.76 16.89 1.08
N CYS A 6 -2.07 17.89 1.91
CA CYS A 6 -3.36 18.58 1.89
C CYS A 6 -3.19 19.94 1.20
N GLN A 7 -3.60 20.03 -0.07
CA GLN A 7 -3.60 21.28 -0.84
C GLN A 7 -4.93 22.03 -0.78
N GLN A 8 -5.89 21.55 0.03
CA GLN A 8 -7.23 22.12 0.13
C GLN A 8 -7.33 23.10 1.30
N LYS A 9 -8.13 24.16 1.13
CA LYS A 9 -8.47 25.16 2.16
C LYS A 9 -9.35 24.59 3.30
N GLU A 10 -9.59 23.29 3.33
CA GLU A 10 -10.40 22.64 4.36
C GLU A 10 -9.69 22.66 5.73
N PRO A 11 -10.45 22.74 6.84
CA PRO A 11 -9.86 22.69 8.16
C PRO A 11 -9.12 21.36 8.36
N HIS A 12 -7.85 21.47 8.74
CA HIS A 12 -7.05 20.33 9.11
C HIS A 12 -7.64 19.66 10.36
N ILE A 13 -7.71 18.33 10.34
CA ILE A 13 -8.17 17.59 11.51
C ILE A 13 -7.03 17.32 12.47
N ARG A 14 -7.35 17.31 13.76
CA ARG A 14 -6.42 16.92 14.81
C ARG A 14 -6.30 15.39 14.81
N MET A 15 -5.11 14.90 14.46
CA MET A 15 -4.85 13.45 14.45
C MET A 15 -4.75 12.89 15.89
N PRO A 16 -5.41 11.76 16.21
CA PRO A 16 -5.38 11.18 17.56
C PRO A 16 -3.99 10.64 17.95
N CYS A 17 -3.14 10.30 16.98
CA CYS A 17 -1.82 9.73 17.19
C CYS A 17 -0.70 10.77 17.40
N CYS A 18 -0.80 11.95 16.78
CA CYS A 18 0.30 12.93 16.74
C CYS A 18 -0.14 14.40 16.68
N GLY A 19 -1.45 14.67 16.68
CA GLY A 19 -1.99 16.03 16.67
C GLY A 19 -1.85 16.69 18.04
N ARG A 20 -0.70 17.32 18.28
CA ARG A 20 -0.47 18.21 19.42
C ARG A 20 -0.91 19.64 19.07
N GLU A 21 -1.24 20.45 20.08
CA GLU A 21 -1.45 21.88 19.87
C GLU A 21 -0.18 22.51 19.26
N GLY A 22 -0.34 23.26 18.17
CA GLY A 22 0.75 23.92 17.45
C GLY A 22 1.48 23.08 16.39
N SER A 23 1.05 21.85 16.07
CA SER A 23 1.68 21.09 14.98
C SER A 23 1.37 21.70 13.60
N ALA A 24 2.38 22.24 12.92
CA ALA A 24 2.26 23.00 11.66
C ALA A 24 1.98 22.16 10.39
N GLY A 25 1.64 20.88 10.51
CA GLY A 25 1.32 20.00 9.39
C GLY A 25 0.03 19.25 9.64
N GLY A 26 -1.01 19.55 8.86
CA GLY A 26 -2.32 18.94 9.00
C GLY A 26 -2.76 18.26 7.71
N CYS A 27 -3.64 17.27 7.84
CA CYS A 27 -4.37 16.71 6.71
C CYS A 27 -5.85 17.04 6.91
N CYS A 28 -6.57 17.35 5.83
CA CYS A 28 -8.02 17.44 5.94
C CYS A 28 -8.61 16.03 6.15
N ARG A 29 -9.86 16.00 6.61
CA ARG A 29 -10.60 14.75 6.83
C ARG A 29 -10.64 13.89 5.57
N ARG A 30 -10.92 14.49 4.41
CA ARG A 30 -11.03 13.74 3.15
C ARG A 30 -9.72 13.07 2.74
N CYS A 31 -8.57 13.72 2.97
CA CYS A 31 -7.26 13.10 2.74
C CYS A 31 -7.09 11.84 3.58
N ILE A 32 -7.48 11.87 4.86
CA ILE A 32 -7.37 10.70 5.75
C ILE A 32 -8.35 9.58 5.35
N GLU A 33 -9.58 9.94 4.95
CA GLU A 33 -10.54 8.99 4.39
C GLU A 33 -9.97 8.29 3.15
N ILE A 34 -9.43 9.04 2.18
CA ILE A 34 -8.80 8.48 0.97
C ILE A 34 -7.64 7.54 1.33
N ILE A 35 -6.80 7.91 2.29
CA ILE A 35 -5.69 7.06 2.76
C ILE A 35 -6.23 5.74 3.32
N CYS A 36 -7.31 5.78 4.11
CA CYS A 36 -7.91 4.57 4.66
C CYS A 36 -8.63 3.76 3.58
N GLU A 37 -9.37 4.38 2.66
CA GLU A 37 -10.04 3.75 1.53
C GLU A 37 -9.05 2.99 0.62
N GLN A 38 -7.94 3.66 0.24
CA GLN A 38 -6.88 3.04 -0.57
C GLN A 38 -6.17 1.88 0.14
N ALA A 39 -6.16 1.93 1.48
CA ALA A 39 -5.64 0.88 2.35
C ALA A 39 -6.72 -0.14 2.81
N ARG A 40 -7.92 -0.10 2.21
CA ARG A 40 -9.06 -1.00 2.52
C ARG A 40 -9.50 -0.96 3.99
N GLY A 41 -9.58 0.24 4.55
CA GLY A 41 -10.17 0.54 5.87
C GLY A 41 -9.17 0.95 6.93
N VAL A 42 -7.91 0.49 6.86
CA VAL A 42 -6.87 0.82 7.85
C VAL A 42 -5.70 1.50 7.17
N GLY A 43 -5.66 2.83 7.29
CA GLY A 43 -4.59 3.67 6.76
C GLY A 43 -3.40 3.80 7.70
N ARG A 44 -2.33 4.45 7.23
CA ARG A 44 -1.24 4.94 8.08
C ARG A 44 -1.29 6.46 8.15
N CYS A 45 -1.15 7.01 9.35
CA CYS A 45 -1.02 8.44 9.56
C CYS A 45 0.11 9.00 8.68
N PRO A 46 -0.13 10.03 7.84
CA PRO A 46 0.91 10.63 7.01
C PRO A 46 2.10 11.17 7.81
N SER A 47 1.84 11.63 9.04
CA SER A 47 2.83 12.29 9.88
C SER A 47 3.65 11.30 10.72
N CYS A 48 3.01 10.42 11.48
CA CYS A 48 3.69 9.50 12.42
C CYS A 48 3.63 8.02 12.03
N ARG A 49 2.95 7.68 10.92
CA ARG A 49 2.78 6.32 10.39
C ARG A 49 2.09 5.30 11.29
N GLN A 50 1.48 5.73 12.40
CA GLN A 50 0.58 4.87 13.18
C GLN A 50 -0.63 4.44 12.35
N TYR A 51 -1.13 3.23 12.64
CA TYR A 51 -2.34 2.71 11.98
C TYR A 51 -3.56 3.47 12.47
N ILE A 52 -4.36 3.92 11.51
CA ILE A 52 -5.56 4.70 11.76
C ILE A 52 -6.74 4.12 10.98
N THR A 53 -7.93 4.28 11.54
CA THR A 53 -9.21 3.95 10.91
C THR A 53 -10.11 5.17 10.94
N VAL A 54 -11.07 5.21 10.03
CA VAL A 54 -12.14 6.20 10.01
C VAL A 54 -13.44 5.46 10.27
N ASP A 55 -14.18 5.84 11.32
CA ASP A 55 -15.45 5.20 11.64
C ASP A 55 -16.61 5.69 10.74
N GLY A 56 -17.83 5.16 10.95
CA GLY A 56 -19.00 5.49 10.12
C GLY A 56 -19.48 6.95 10.19
N ILE A 57 -19.05 7.70 11.20
CA ILE A 57 -19.30 9.14 11.36
C ILE A 57 -18.08 9.99 10.95
N GLY A 58 -17.02 9.32 10.52
CA GLY A 58 -15.72 9.78 10.06
C GLY A 58 -14.82 10.45 11.09
N VAL A 59 -14.87 9.95 12.32
CA VAL A 59 -13.85 10.22 13.34
C VAL A 59 -12.64 9.31 13.08
N VAL A 60 -11.45 9.90 13.12
CA VAL A 60 -10.18 9.17 12.99
C VAL A 60 -9.82 8.56 14.34
N GLN A 61 -9.49 7.27 14.35
CA GLN A 61 -9.07 6.53 15.54
C GLN A 61 -7.73 5.84 15.30
N VAL A 62 -6.91 5.68 16.34
CA VAL A 62 -5.73 4.81 16.27
C VAL A 62 -6.18 3.37 16.48
N THR A 63 -5.80 2.48 15.55
CA THR A 63 -6.11 1.05 15.70
C THR A 63 -4.90 0.27 16.17
N HIS A 64 -5.15 -0.56 17.17
CA HIS A 64 -4.16 -1.46 17.78
C HIS A 64 -4.65 -2.91 17.78
N ALA A 65 -5.59 -3.29 16.90
CA ALA A 65 -6.12 -4.65 16.86
C ALA A 65 -5.00 -5.68 16.63
N GLN A 66 -4.43 -6.22 17.71
CA GLN A 66 -3.37 -7.21 17.65
C GLN A 66 -3.97 -8.59 17.48
N GLY A 67 -3.34 -9.40 16.65
CA GLY A 67 -3.72 -10.78 16.44
C GLY A 67 -2.68 -11.53 15.63
N ASN A 68 -2.85 -12.85 15.54
CA ASN A 68 -2.02 -13.67 14.67
C ASN A 68 -2.46 -13.49 13.23
N CYS A 69 -1.56 -12.97 12.38
CA CYS A 69 -1.83 -12.84 10.95
C CYS A 69 -2.06 -14.24 10.36
N ARG A 70 -3.17 -14.44 9.64
CA ARG A 70 -3.49 -15.75 9.05
C ARG A 70 -2.47 -16.23 8.00
N VAL A 71 -1.69 -15.30 7.44
CA VAL A 71 -0.69 -15.56 6.39
C VAL A 71 0.69 -15.84 7.00
N CYS A 72 1.32 -14.86 7.67
CA CYS A 72 2.66 -15.05 8.23
C CYS A 72 2.67 -15.67 9.63
N ARG A 73 1.50 -15.88 10.26
CA ARG A 73 1.31 -16.46 11.61
C ARG A 73 1.99 -15.69 12.75
N GLN A 74 2.45 -14.47 12.50
CA GLN A 74 3.03 -13.60 13.52
C GLN A 74 1.97 -12.75 14.22
N MET A 75 2.17 -12.50 15.52
CA MET A 75 1.40 -11.50 16.27
C MET A 75 1.72 -10.09 15.76
N LYS A 76 0.74 -9.42 15.16
CA LYS A 76 0.86 -8.10 14.51
C LYS A 76 -0.45 -7.32 14.63
N THR A 77 -0.42 -6.03 14.27
CA THR A 77 -1.65 -5.29 13.98
C THR A 77 -2.32 -5.89 12.75
N ILE A 78 -3.57 -6.31 12.93
CA ILE A 78 -4.42 -6.88 11.88
C ILE A 78 -5.20 -5.74 11.24
N VAL A 79 -5.05 -5.61 9.92
CA VAL A 79 -5.60 -4.49 9.17
C VAL A 79 -6.81 -4.87 8.32
N LEU A 80 -6.80 -6.06 7.70
CA LEU A 80 -7.85 -6.47 6.77
C LEU A 80 -7.99 -7.98 6.74
N GLY A 81 -9.21 -8.48 6.99
CA GLY A 81 -9.55 -9.90 6.79
C GLY A 81 -8.63 -10.88 7.52
N GLY A 82 -8.17 -10.55 8.73
CA GLY A 82 -7.25 -11.39 9.50
C GLY A 82 -5.78 -11.32 9.05
N MET A 83 -5.39 -10.36 8.20
CA MET A 83 -4.04 -10.16 7.71
C MET A 83 -3.40 -8.91 8.32
N CYS A 84 -2.08 -8.97 8.56
CA CYS A 84 -1.30 -7.78 8.85
C CYS A 84 -1.08 -6.94 7.59
N ASP A 85 -0.67 -5.69 7.76
CA ASP A 85 -0.38 -4.74 6.67
C ASP A 85 0.54 -5.32 5.59
N GLU A 86 1.64 -5.95 6.01
CA GLU A 86 2.60 -6.54 5.08
C GLU A 86 1.96 -7.64 4.23
N CYS A 87 1.28 -8.61 4.85
CA CYS A 87 0.63 -9.69 4.11
C CYS A 87 -0.54 -9.20 3.27
N ALA A 88 -1.28 -8.17 3.71
CA ALA A 88 -2.32 -7.54 2.91
C ALA A 88 -1.74 -6.89 1.64
N LEU A 89 -0.59 -6.22 1.77
CA LEU A 89 0.15 -5.69 0.63
C LEU A 89 0.66 -6.80 -0.29
N GLY A 90 1.30 -7.82 0.27
CA GLY A 90 1.79 -8.99 -0.49
C GLY A 90 0.66 -9.70 -1.24
N ALA A 91 -0.52 -9.83 -0.64
CA ALA A 91 -1.68 -10.42 -1.30
C ALA A 91 -2.24 -9.56 -2.46
N ARG A 92 -2.08 -8.23 -2.40
CA ARG A 92 -2.47 -7.31 -3.47
C ARG A 92 -1.55 -7.43 -4.70
N PHE A 93 -0.25 -7.62 -4.48
CA PHE A 93 0.75 -7.78 -5.54
C PHE A 93 1.16 -9.24 -5.61
N ARG A 94 0.41 -10.03 -6.37
CA ARG A 94 0.59 -11.48 -6.52
C ARG A 94 1.83 -11.83 -7.35
N LEU A 95 3.01 -11.55 -6.80
CA LEU A 95 4.28 -11.80 -7.46
C LEU A 95 4.73 -13.25 -7.31
N HIS A 96 5.43 -13.73 -8.31
CA HIS A 96 6.10 -15.00 -8.38
C HIS A 96 7.49 -14.91 -7.75
N TYR A 97 7.83 -15.93 -6.97
CA TYR A 97 9.12 -16.04 -6.32
C TYR A 97 9.78 -17.36 -6.65
N GLU A 98 11.06 -17.32 -6.95
CA GLU A 98 11.89 -18.49 -7.19
C GLU A 98 12.53 -18.97 -5.89
N CYS A 99 12.47 -20.28 -5.66
CA CYS A 99 13.07 -20.97 -4.52
C CYS A 99 14.58 -21.14 -4.68
N GLN A 100 15.38 -20.74 -3.69
CA GLN A 100 16.84 -20.89 -3.74
C GLN A 100 17.29 -22.36 -3.82
N LYS A 101 16.57 -23.27 -3.18
CA LYS A 101 16.98 -24.70 -3.08
C LYS A 101 16.66 -25.51 -4.34
N CYS A 102 15.53 -25.24 -5.00
CA CYS A 102 15.04 -26.10 -6.09
C CYS A 102 14.58 -25.35 -7.34
N SER A 103 14.74 -24.02 -7.38
CA SER A 103 14.35 -23.13 -8.49
C SER A 103 12.88 -23.21 -8.91
N ARG A 104 12.03 -23.90 -8.15
CA ARG A 104 10.58 -23.89 -8.36
C ARG A 104 10.02 -22.52 -7.99
N VAL A 105 8.98 -22.12 -8.70
CA VAL A 105 8.34 -20.82 -8.55
C VAL A 105 7.00 -20.95 -7.83
N GLN A 106 6.70 -20.04 -6.91
CA GLN A 106 5.37 -19.95 -6.28
C GLN A 106 4.98 -18.51 -5.99
N VAL A 107 3.67 -18.26 -5.88
CA VAL A 107 3.15 -16.98 -5.37
C VAL A 107 3.19 -17.00 -3.85
N ILE A 108 3.76 -15.97 -3.24
CA ILE A 108 3.82 -15.81 -1.78
C ILE A 108 3.03 -14.55 -1.41
N PRO A 109 1.93 -14.65 -0.62
CA PRO A 109 1.11 -13.51 -0.21
C PRO A 109 1.76 -12.70 0.93
N HIS A 110 3.07 -12.50 0.85
CA HIS A 110 3.88 -11.71 1.76
C HIS A 110 4.96 -11.00 0.92
N PRO A 111 5.28 -9.72 1.18
CA PRO A 111 6.15 -8.90 0.35
C PRO A 111 7.62 -9.28 0.51
N MET A 112 7.99 -10.49 0.07
CA MET A 112 9.35 -11.03 0.20
C MET A 112 10.38 -10.21 -0.59
N TRP A 113 9.96 -9.34 -1.52
CA TRP A 113 10.82 -8.37 -2.21
C TRP A 113 11.50 -7.40 -1.23
N ARG A 114 10.85 -7.07 -0.10
CA ARG A 114 11.41 -6.16 0.91
C ARG A 114 12.70 -6.65 1.54
N TYR A 115 12.96 -7.96 1.47
CA TYR A 115 14.14 -8.58 2.07
C TYR A 115 15.25 -8.87 1.06
N GLN A 116 15.12 -8.40 -0.19
CA GLN A 116 16.10 -8.63 -1.26
C GLN A 116 16.99 -7.40 -1.44
N PRO A 117 18.33 -7.57 -1.40
CA PRO A 117 19.25 -6.44 -1.60
C PRO A 117 19.22 -5.91 -3.03
N ARG A 118 18.95 -6.78 -4.02
CA ARG A 118 18.85 -6.45 -5.45
C ARG A 118 17.72 -7.26 -6.08
N PRO A 119 17.14 -6.82 -7.22
CA PRO A 119 16.06 -7.54 -7.90
C PRO A 119 16.40 -8.99 -8.27
N THR A 120 17.67 -9.28 -8.54
CA THR A 120 18.14 -10.60 -9.00
C THR A 120 18.65 -11.50 -7.87
N SER A 121 18.71 -11.00 -6.63
CA SER A 121 19.31 -11.68 -5.49
C SER A 121 18.27 -12.31 -4.57
N PHE A 122 18.60 -13.47 -4.01
CA PHE A 122 17.79 -14.06 -2.95
C PHE A 122 17.80 -13.18 -1.70
N GLY A 123 16.65 -13.08 -1.04
CA GLY A 123 16.49 -12.30 0.19
C GLY A 123 16.99 -13.02 1.44
N ALA A 124 17.00 -12.30 2.57
CA ALA A 124 17.47 -12.83 3.85
C ALA A 124 16.38 -13.55 4.68
N LYS A 125 15.11 -13.41 4.30
CA LYS A 125 14.00 -14.06 5.02
C LYS A 125 13.58 -15.33 4.32
N THR A 126 13.23 -16.33 5.12
CA THR A 126 12.78 -17.62 4.63
C THR A 126 11.25 -17.72 4.57
N TRP A 127 10.77 -18.51 3.62
CA TRP A 127 9.38 -18.96 3.51
C TRP A 127 9.34 -20.42 3.06
N VAL A 128 8.27 -21.13 3.36
CA VAL A 128 8.13 -22.55 3.02
C VAL A 128 7.88 -22.74 1.51
N CYS A 129 8.63 -23.65 0.89
CA CYS A 129 8.45 -24.01 -0.52
C CYS A 129 7.40 -25.11 -0.65
N HIS A 130 6.21 -24.78 -1.12
CA HIS A 130 5.13 -25.75 -1.31
C HIS A 130 5.21 -26.49 -2.66
N GLN A 131 6.00 -25.98 -3.61
CA GLN A 131 6.09 -26.51 -4.98
C GLN A 131 7.20 -27.54 -5.19
N GLY A 132 8.11 -27.71 -4.23
CA GLY A 132 9.32 -28.52 -4.42
C GLY A 132 9.83 -29.09 -3.12
N CYS A 133 10.86 -28.45 -2.55
CA CYS A 133 11.62 -29.01 -1.42
C CYS A 133 10.84 -29.16 -0.11
N ARG A 134 9.60 -28.64 0.01
CA ARG A 134 8.73 -28.74 1.20
C ARG A 134 9.39 -28.25 2.50
N ASP A 135 10.31 -27.31 2.37
CA ASP A 135 11.13 -26.79 3.46
C ASP A 135 11.26 -25.26 3.35
N TYR A 136 11.70 -24.62 4.42
CA TYR A 136 12.04 -23.20 4.45
C TYR A 136 13.28 -22.92 3.61
N THR A 137 13.21 -21.86 2.82
CA THR A 137 14.26 -21.43 1.90
C THR A 137 14.16 -19.92 1.69
N CYS A 138 15.21 -19.32 1.13
CA CYS A 138 15.17 -17.92 0.71
C CYS A 138 14.56 -17.81 -0.70
N TRP A 139 14.06 -16.62 -0.99
CA TRP A 139 13.27 -16.35 -2.17
C TRP A 139 13.76 -15.10 -2.88
N ARG A 140 13.76 -15.11 -4.21
CA ARG A 140 13.89 -13.92 -5.05
C ARG A 140 12.61 -13.70 -5.85
N VAL A 141 12.26 -12.45 -6.17
CA VAL A 141 11.19 -12.21 -7.16
C VAL A 141 11.71 -12.74 -8.50
N THR A 142 10.84 -13.33 -9.33
CA THR A 142 11.24 -13.72 -10.68
C THR A 142 11.57 -12.48 -11.51
N GLU A 143 12.44 -12.62 -12.52
CA GLU A 143 12.82 -11.49 -13.38
C GLU A 143 11.62 -10.85 -14.08
N GLN A 144 10.64 -11.66 -14.46
CA GLN A 144 9.39 -11.20 -15.09
C GLN A 144 8.56 -10.31 -14.16
N ASP A 145 8.58 -10.59 -12.86
CA ASP A 145 7.74 -9.92 -11.87
C ASP A 145 8.48 -8.78 -11.14
N ALA A 146 9.80 -8.67 -11.30
CA ALA A 146 10.60 -7.64 -10.63
C ALA A 146 10.12 -6.21 -10.97
N ALA A 147 9.70 -5.97 -12.21
CA ALA A 147 9.14 -4.68 -12.65
C ALA A 147 7.74 -4.40 -12.06
N LEU A 148 7.02 -5.44 -11.63
CA LEU A 148 5.68 -5.36 -11.03
C LEU A 148 5.71 -5.04 -9.53
N VAL A 149 6.90 -5.05 -8.90
CA VAL A 149 7.05 -4.57 -7.52
C VAL A 149 6.58 -3.11 -7.46
N PRO A 150 5.64 -2.78 -6.56
CA PRO A 150 5.07 -1.44 -6.47
C PRO A 150 6.14 -0.41 -6.11
N ASP A 151 6.17 0.68 -6.85
CA ASP A 151 7.23 1.68 -6.74
C ASP A 151 7.31 2.32 -5.35
N PHE A 152 6.17 2.57 -4.72
CA PHE A 152 6.08 3.17 -3.39
C PHE A 152 6.59 2.26 -2.27
N ASP A 153 6.76 0.96 -2.55
CA ASP A 153 7.23 -0.07 -1.63
C ASP A 153 8.49 -0.80 -2.14
N CYS A 154 9.07 -0.31 -3.23
CA CYS A 154 10.27 -0.90 -3.81
C CYS A 154 11.46 -0.61 -2.87
N PRO A 155 12.31 -1.61 -2.56
CA PRO A 155 13.49 -1.38 -1.72
C PRO A 155 14.39 -0.30 -2.33
N GLU A 156 14.91 0.60 -1.50
CA GLU A 156 15.78 1.68 -1.96
C GLU A 156 17.03 1.16 -2.69
N SER A 157 17.55 0.01 -2.25
CA SER A 157 18.70 -0.66 -2.86
C SER A 157 18.45 -1.16 -4.28
N TRP A 158 17.21 -1.16 -4.76
CA TRP A 158 16.87 -1.49 -6.15
C TRP A 158 16.99 -0.28 -7.10
N GLY A 159 17.25 0.93 -6.57
CA GLY A 159 17.53 2.12 -7.39
C GLY A 159 16.32 2.73 -8.11
N ARG A 160 15.09 2.23 -7.91
CA ARG A 160 13.89 2.68 -8.62
C ARG A 160 13.25 3.96 -8.08
N ARG A 161 13.90 4.62 -7.10
CA ARG A 161 13.37 5.82 -6.44
C ARG A 161 13.21 6.99 -7.40
N GLU A 162 14.18 7.21 -8.29
CA GLU A 162 14.12 8.30 -9.27
C GLU A 162 13.05 8.08 -10.33
N GLU A 163 12.89 6.84 -10.81
CA GLU A 163 11.82 6.44 -11.72
C GLU A 163 10.43 6.64 -11.11
N TRP A 164 10.29 6.34 -9.81
CA TRP A 164 9.07 6.60 -9.07
C TRP A 164 8.77 8.10 -8.97
N LEU A 165 9.76 8.91 -8.55
CA LEU A 165 9.61 10.37 -8.49
C LEU A 165 9.28 10.98 -9.86
N ALA A 166 9.88 10.44 -10.94
CA ALA A 166 9.57 10.85 -12.30
C ALA A 166 8.13 10.51 -12.71
N ARG A 167 7.60 9.34 -12.34
CA ARG A 167 6.19 8.97 -12.56
C ARG A 167 5.22 9.89 -11.81
N VAL A 168 5.52 10.19 -10.55
CA VAL A 168 4.71 11.12 -9.75
C VAL A 168 4.70 12.50 -10.40
N ARG A 169 5.85 13.01 -10.87
CA ARG A 169 5.93 14.28 -11.60
C ARG A 169 5.08 14.28 -12.88
N ARG A 170 5.19 13.24 -13.70
CA ARG A 170 4.39 13.09 -14.93
C ARG A 170 2.89 13.05 -14.65
N GLN A 171 2.46 12.31 -13.63
CA GLN A 171 1.06 12.26 -13.24
C GLN A 171 0.55 13.66 -12.84
N ARG A 172 1.36 14.43 -12.09
CA ARG A 172 1.02 15.82 -11.72
C ARG A 172 0.96 16.77 -12.91
N GLU A 173 1.85 16.61 -13.88
CA GLU A 173 1.81 17.38 -15.14
C GLU A 173 0.54 17.06 -15.92
N GLN A 174 0.18 15.77 -16.05
CA GLN A 174 -1.07 15.34 -16.70
C GLN A 174 -2.32 15.85 -16.00
N GLU A 175 -2.35 15.85 -14.66
CA GLU A 175 -3.44 16.41 -13.87
C GLU A 175 -3.57 17.94 -14.04
N ARG A 176 -2.45 18.64 -14.28
CA ARG A 176 -2.41 20.10 -14.49
C ARG A 176 -2.78 20.48 -15.92
N ASP A 177 -2.29 19.73 -16.90
CA ASP A 177 -2.51 19.98 -18.33
C ASP A 177 -3.88 19.46 -18.77
N GLY A 178 -4.46 18.48 -18.05
CA GLY A 178 -5.82 17.96 -18.23
C GLY A 178 -6.93 18.80 -17.59
N GLY A 179 -6.68 20.09 -17.34
CA GLY A 179 -7.65 21.06 -16.80
C GLY A 179 -8.81 21.40 -17.75
N ALA A 180 -9.57 20.39 -18.18
CA ALA A 180 -10.98 20.43 -18.59
C ALA A 180 -11.32 19.07 -19.24
N SER A 181 -12.02 18.19 -18.53
CA SER A 181 -12.91 17.26 -19.23
C SER A 181 -14.20 17.04 -18.45
N PRO A 182 -15.34 16.99 -19.16
CA PRO A 182 -16.65 17.12 -18.57
C PRO A 182 -17.02 15.84 -17.82
N ARG A 183 -17.73 16.01 -16.72
CA ARG A 183 -18.50 14.91 -16.10
C ARG A 183 -19.34 14.23 -17.18
N PRO A 184 -19.45 12.89 -17.20
CA PRO A 184 -20.40 12.24 -18.08
C PRO A 184 -21.80 12.68 -17.66
N HIS A 185 -22.46 13.43 -18.55
CA HIS A 185 -23.90 13.62 -18.50
C HIS A 185 -24.54 12.24 -18.56
N ALA A 186 -25.24 11.86 -17.50
CA ALA A 186 -26.22 10.79 -17.56
C ALA A 186 -27.30 11.23 -18.57
N SER A 187 -27.26 10.66 -19.77
CA SER A 187 -28.41 10.65 -20.67
C SER A 187 -29.50 9.80 -20.00
N GLY A 188 -30.57 10.47 -19.56
CA GLY A 188 -31.81 9.81 -19.19
C GLY A 188 -32.37 9.07 -20.39
N GLY A 189 -32.45 7.74 -20.27
CA GLY A 189 -33.26 6.92 -21.16
C GLY A 189 -34.72 7.06 -20.76
N GLU A 190 -35.48 7.80 -21.56
CA GLU A 190 -36.93 7.76 -21.54
C GLU A 190 -37.43 6.34 -21.84
N CYS A 191 -38.28 5.86 -20.95
CA CYS A 191 -39.05 4.62 -21.09
C CYS A 191 -40.22 4.94 -22.03
N ALA A 192 -40.14 4.54 -23.30
CA ALA A 192 -41.29 4.56 -24.20
C ALA A 192 -42.12 3.28 -23.96
N VAL A 193 -43.27 3.47 -23.31
CA VAL A 193 -44.38 2.54 -23.29
C VAL A 193 -45.08 2.64 -24.64
N GLN A 194 -45.16 1.51 -25.36
CA GLN A 194 -46.32 1.11 -26.17
C GLN A 194 -46.15 -0.33 -26.68
#